data_AF-A0A7V3FX61-F1
#
_entry.id   AF-A0A7V3FX61-F1
#
_cell.length_a   1.000
_cell.length_b   1.000
_cell.length_c   1.000
_cell.angle_alpha   90.00
_cell.angle_beta   90.00
_cell.angle_gamma   90.00
#
_symmetry.space_group_name_H-M   'P 1'
#
loop_
_entity.id
_entity.type
_entity.pdbx_description
1 polymer ?
#
loop_
_entity_poly.entity_id
_entity_poly.type
_entity_poly.pdbx_seq_one_letter_code
_entity_poly.pdbx_strand_id
1 'polypeptide(L)'
;MLSRKEVDEIKPQDVHKILGDLMLIKGYALVFDTEKSHGSYIVDSLTDKEFLDMFTFYASWPISHNHPSLREASFMKKISNVSIHNPSNPDIYTIEQAQFVSTFKRVCMPPEFKHLFLIAGGTLAVENALKVAFDWKVRKNILKGKTDREYGHKVLHFRNAFHGRSGYSLSLTNTDPAKYQYFPMFPWPRVDYPATNVYGENIDEKEKEVISEIRSILEKRLMISHA
;
A
#
# COMPACT_ATOMS: atom_id res chain seq x y z
N MET A 1 28.02 9.34 -21.47
CA MET A 1 26.64 8.85 -21.50
C MET A 1 26.56 7.77 -22.56
N LEU A 2 25.81 6.69 -22.32
CA LEU A 2 25.58 5.65 -23.33
C LEU A 2 24.77 6.23 -24.49
N SER A 3 25.11 5.83 -25.71
CA SER A 3 24.27 6.04 -26.89
C SER A 3 23.01 5.19 -26.81
N ARG A 4 22.00 5.51 -27.64
CA ARG A 4 20.77 4.71 -27.72
C ARG A 4 21.04 3.24 -28.01
N LYS A 5 21.96 2.96 -28.94
CA LYS A 5 22.35 1.60 -29.29
C LYS A 5 22.97 0.86 -28.09
N GLU A 6 23.88 1.52 -27.37
CA GLU A 6 24.49 0.91 -26.18
C GLU A 6 23.48 0.66 -25.06
N VAL A 7 22.43 1.49 -24.94
CA VAL A 7 21.31 1.25 -24.00
C VAL A 7 20.49 0.02 -24.41
N ASP A 8 20.18 -0.12 -25.70
CA ASP A 8 19.43 -1.28 -26.22
C ASP A 8 20.22 -2.61 -26.09
N GLU A 9 21.55 -2.53 -25.93
CA GLU A 9 22.47 -3.67 -25.81
C GLU A 9 22.93 -3.96 -24.36
N ILE A 10 22.34 -3.31 -23.34
CA ILE A 10 22.66 -3.55 -21.91
C ILE A 10 22.47 -5.03 -21.57
N LYS A 11 23.49 -5.61 -20.90
CA LYS A 11 23.45 -7.01 -20.46
C LYS A 11 23.20 -7.12 -18.96
N PRO A 12 22.78 -8.30 -18.46
CA PRO A 12 22.60 -8.53 -17.03
C PRO A 12 23.80 -8.10 -16.17
N GLN A 13 25.03 -8.31 -16.65
CA GLN A 13 26.26 -7.96 -15.91
C GLN A 13 26.44 -6.45 -15.69
N ASP A 14 25.81 -5.61 -16.52
CA ASP A 14 25.95 -4.17 -16.47
C ASP A 14 24.93 -3.52 -15.51
N VAL A 15 23.84 -4.23 -15.18
CA VAL A 15 22.66 -3.68 -14.47
C VAL A 15 23.03 -2.99 -13.16
N HIS A 16 23.75 -3.67 -12.27
CA HIS A 16 24.09 -3.13 -10.95
C HIS A 16 25.02 -1.91 -11.04
N LYS A 17 25.97 -1.93 -11.98
CA LYS A 17 26.88 -0.80 -12.20
C LYS A 17 26.09 0.41 -12.70
N ILE A 18 25.30 0.25 -13.76
CA ILE A 18 24.52 1.33 -14.37
C ILE A 18 23.54 1.94 -13.37
N LEU A 19 22.83 1.11 -12.59
CA LEU A 19 21.93 1.60 -11.57
C LEU A 19 22.69 2.30 -10.43
N GLY A 20 23.81 1.72 -9.99
CA GLY A 20 24.64 2.28 -8.91
C GLY A 20 25.27 3.63 -9.22
N ASP A 21 25.43 3.99 -10.50
CA ASP A 21 25.95 5.29 -10.92
C ASP A 21 25.02 6.46 -10.52
N LEU A 22 23.72 6.20 -10.38
CA LEU A 22 22.71 7.25 -10.14
C LEU A 22 21.74 6.94 -8.98
N MET A 23 21.61 5.67 -8.59
CA MET A 23 20.66 5.20 -7.59
C MET A 23 21.38 4.51 -6.44
N LEU A 24 20.84 4.69 -5.23
CA LEU A 24 21.26 3.89 -4.09
C LEU A 24 20.74 2.46 -4.25
N ILE A 25 21.62 1.54 -4.63
CA ILE A 25 21.29 0.12 -4.78
C ILE A 25 21.56 -0.66 -3.49
N LYS A 26 20.50 -0.92 -2.71
CA LYS A 26 20.53 -1.82 -1.53
C LYS A 26 19.60 -3.03 -1.66
N GLY A 27 19.16 -3.31 -2.88
CA GLY A 27 18.31 -4.45 -3.20
C GLY A 27 19.07 -5.78 -3.20
N TYR A 28 18.38 -6.83 -3.60
CA TYR A 28 19.01 -8.14 -3.86
C TYR A 28 20.02 -8.04 -5.01
N ALA A 29 21.04 -8.89 -4.97
CA ALA A 29 22.08 -8.96 -6.01
C ALA A 29 21.64 -9.70 -7.30
N LEU A 30 20.41 -10.25 -7.31
CA LEU A 30 19.86 -10.94 -8.46
C LEU A 30 19.43 -9.95 -9.56
N VAL A 31 19.50 -10.37 -10.82
CA VAL A 31 18.89 -9.65 -11.95
C VAL A 31 17.73 -10.49 -12.48
N PHE A 32 16.51 -10.03 -12.21
CA PHE A 32 15.26 -10.73 -12.54
C PHE A 32 15.14 -10.99 -14.04
N ASP A 33 15.13 -12.26 -14.44
CA ASP A 33 14.83 -12.67 -15.81
C ASP A 33 13.30 -12.74 -16.01
N THR A 34 12.74 -11.76 -16.73
CA THR A 34 11.30 -11.64 -16.97
C THR A 34 10.75 -12.69 -17.93
N GLU A 35 11.59 -13.36 -18.71
CA GLU A 35 11.19 -14.37 -19.68
C GLU A 35 11.28 -15.77 -19.10
N LYS A 36 12.37 -16.08 -18.40
CA LYS A 36 12.61 -17.41 -17.85
C LYS A 36 11.90 -17.66 -16.52
N SER A 37 11.63 -16.64 -15.70
CA SER A 37 10.95 -16.84 -14.41
C SER A 37 9.56 -17.45 -14.60
N HIS A 38 9.17 -18.42 -13.77
CA HIS A 38 7.94 -19.20 -13.98
C HIS A 38 7.38 -19.71 -12.65
N GLY A 39 6.08 -19.93 -12.57
CA GLY A 39 5.49 -20.52 -11.37
C GLY A 39 5.79 -19.67 -10.12
N SER A 40 6.31 -20.32 -9.09
CA SER A 40 6.82 -19.68 -7.87
C SER A 40 8.33 -19.49 -7.90
N TYR A 41 8.97 -19.43 -9.07
CA TYR A 41 10.43 -19.34 -9.22
C TYR A 41 10.85 -18.05 -9.92
N ILE A 42 11.81 -17.35 -9.32
CA ILE A 42 12.56 -16.27 -9.95
C ILE A 42 13.85 -16.86 -10.52
N VAL A 43 14.13 -16.56 -11.79
CA VAL A 43 15.40 -16.89 -12.45
C VAL A 43 16.32 -15.67 -12.40
N ASP A 44 17.55 -15.86 -11.94
CA ASP A 44 18.60 -14.83 -11.99
C ASP A 44 19.34 -14.89 -13.33
N SER A 45 19.17 -13.85 -14.15
CA SER A 45 19.81 -13.74 -15.48
C SER A 45 21.34 -13.61 -15.43
N LEU A 46 21.96 -13.37 -14.26
CA LEU A 46 23.41 -13.39 -14.10
C LEU A 46 23.98 -14.81 -14.05
N THR A 47 23.25 -15.74 -13.43
CA THR A 47 23.76 -17.07 -13.08
C THR A 47 22.92 -18.23 -13.60
N ASP A 48 21.78 -17.94 -14.22
CA ASP A 48 20.74 -18.90 -14.61
C ASP A 48 20.21 -19.75 -13.44
N LYS A 49 20.43 -19.33 -12.18
CA LYS A 49 19.91 -20.03 -11.00
C LYS A 49 18.44 -19.69 -10.75
N GLU A 50 17.69 -20.69 -10.34
CA GLU A 50 16.31 -20.55 -9.90
C GLU A 50 16.22 -20.39 -8.38
N PHE A 51 15.36 -19.48 -7.94
CA PHE A 51 15.06 -19.21 -6.54
C PHE A 51 13.56 -19.41 -6.30
N LEU A 52 13.20 -20.23 -5.32
CA LEU A 52 11.82 -20.32 -4.86
C LEU A 52 11.41 -18.98 -4.23
N ASP A 53 10.45 -18.31 -4.86
CA ASP A 53 9.98 -16.98 -4.51
C ASP A 53 8.87 -17.04 -3.47
N MET A 54 9.27 -16.90 -2.20
CA MET A 54 8.39 -16.69 -1.04
C MET A 54 8.26 -15.21 -0.67
N PHE A 55 8.65 -14.31 -1.58
CA PHE A 55 8.72 -12.86 -1.36
C PHE A 55 7.69 -12.10 -2.21
N THR A 56 7.45 -12.55 -3.45
CA THR A 56 6.41 -12.07 -4.38
C THR A 56 6.32 -10.56 -4.49
N PHE A 57 7.50 -9.91 -4.54
CA PHE A 57 7.68 -8.47 -4.60
C PHE A 57 7.01 -7.71 -3.46
N TYR A 58 7.28 -8.10 -2.22
CA TYR A 58 6.57 -7.61 -1.03
C TYR A 58 5.06 -7.93 -1.09
N ALA A 59 4.74 -9.16 -1.48
CA ALA A 59 3.38 -9.68 -1.62
C ALA A 59 2.48 -8.91 -2.62
N SER A 60 3.07 -8.16 -3.56
CA SER A 60 2.30 -7.42 -4.58
C SER A 60 2.01 -8.23 -5.84
N TRP A 61 2.63 -9.41 -6.00
CA TRP A 61 2.43 -10.26 -7.16
C TRP A 61 1.48 -11.43 -6.82
N PRO A 62 0.19 -11.34 -7.20
CA PRO A 62 -0.85 -12.26 -6.70
C PRO A 62 -0.93 -13.59 -7.47
N ILE A 63 -0.30 -13.68 -8.64
CA ILE A 63 -0.32 -14.86 -9.51
C ILE A 63 1.11 -15.26 -9.84
N SER A 64 1.33 -16.48 -10.32
CA SER A 64 2.68 -16.99 -10.62
C SER A 64 3.42 -16.14 -11.68
N HIS A 65 4.75 -16.18 -11.65
CA HIS A 65 5.60 -15.66 -12.73
C HIS A 65 5.21 -16.31 -14.05
N ASN A 66 5.04 -15.50 -15.11
CA ASN A 66 4.66 -15.94 -16.45
C ASN A 66 3.44 -16.89 -16.50
N HIS A 67 2.41 -16.62 -15.70
CA HIS A 67 1.16 -17.39 -15.72
C HIS A 67 0.62 -17.55 -17.16
N PRO A 68 0.28 -18.77 -17.63
CA PRO A 68 -0.08 -19.03 -19.03
C PRO A 68 -1.20 -18.13 -19.59
N SER A 69 -2.23 -17.83 -18.79
CA SER A 69 -3.33 -16.95 -19.21
C SER A 69 -2.90 -15.50 -19.50
N LEU A 70 -1.77 -15.04 -18.97
CA LEU A 70 -1.20 -13.73 -19.32
C LEU A 70 -0.42 -13.75 -20.63
N ARG A 71 -0.13 -14.94 -21.18
CA ARG A 71 0.58 -15.14 -22.45
C ARG A 71 -0.37 -15.48 -23.60
N GLU A 72 -1.66 -15.65 -23.33
CA GLU A 72 -2.68 -15.87 -24.36
C GLU A 72 -2.68 -14.71 -25.37
N ALA A 73 -2.74 -15.03 -26.67
CA ALA A 73 -2.66 -14.02 -27.74
C ALA A 73 -3.77 -12.96 -27.64
N SER A 74 -4.97 -13.36 -27.20
CA SER A 74 -6.10 -12.46 -26.94
C SER A 74 -5.80 -11.46 -25.83
N PHE A 75 -5.23 -11.92 -24.72
CA PHE A 75 -4.81 -11.09 -23.59
C PHE A 75 -3.69 -10.13 -24.02
N MET A 76 -2.63 -10.65 -24.64
CA MET A 76 -1.48 -9.87 -25.11
C MET A 76 -1.90 -8.77 -26.09
N LYS A 77 -2.80 -9.08 -27.03
CA LYS A 77 -3.38 -8.09 -27.94
C LYS A 77 -4.16 -7.01 -27.19
N LYS A 78 -5.00 -7.40 -26.22
CA LYS A 78 -5.79 -6.44 -25.44
C LYS A 78 -4.89 -5.52 -24.62
N ILE A 79 -3.95 -6.07 -23.84
CA ILE A 79 -3.09 -5.26 -22.98
C ILE A 79 -2.18 -4.34 -23.78
N SER A 80 -1.65 -4.80 -24.93
CA SER A 80 -0.84 -3.96 -25.82
C SER A 80 -1.60 -2.75 -26.35
N ASN A 81 -2.89 -2.90 -26.67
CA ASN A 81 -3.72 -1.80 -27.13
C ASN A 81 -4.07 -0.82 -26.00
N VAL A 82 -4.25 -1.32 -24.77
CA VAL A 82 -4.59 -0.48 -23.61
C VAL A 82 -3.34 0.28 -23.11
N SER A 83 -2.18 -0.36 -23.09
CA SER A 83 -0.96 0.16 -22.47
C SER A 83 -0.33 1.36 -23.18
N ILE A 84 -0.70 1.62 -24.44
CA ILE A 84 -0.23 2.80 -25.19
C ILE A 84 -0.97 4.09 -24.80
N HIS A 85 -1.94 4.00 -23.89
CA HIS A 85 -2.74 5.13 -23.40
C HIS A 85 -2.68 5.23 -21.87
N ASN A 86 -2.80 6.44 -21.36
CA ASN A 86 -2.93 6.72 -19.92
C ASN A 86 -3.99 7.81 -19.69
N PRO A 87 -5.29 7.47 -19.88
CA PRO A 87 -6.37 8.45 -19.72
C PRO A 87 -6.49 8.90 -18.25
N SER A 88 -6.90 10.15 -18.04
CA SER A 88 -7.38 10.61 -16.75
C SER A 88 -8.74 9.96 -16.46
N ASN A 89 -8.70 8.74 -15.94
CA ASN A 89 -9.89 7.93 -15.59
C ASN A 89 -10.98 8.64 -14.74
N PRO A 90 -10.67 9.69 -13.94
CA PRO A 90 -11.71 10.52 -13.32
C PRO A 90 -12.56 11.34 -14.31
N ASP A 91 -12.01 11.72 -15.47
CA ASP A 91 -12.62 12.63 -16.43
C ASP A 91 -13.01 11.94 -17.75
N ILE A 92 -12.22 10.94 -18.16
CA ILE A 92 -12.36 10.23 -19.44
C ILE A 92 -12.52 8.74 -19.15
N TYR A 93 -13.73 8.22 -19.37
CA TYR A 93 -14.08 6.83 -19.06
C TYR A 93 -13.84 5.89 -20.25
N THR A 94 -13.53 4.63 -19.94
CA THR A 94 -13.27 3.58 -20.93
C THR A 94 -14.09 2.31 -20.65
N ILE A 95 -14.27 1.48 -21.67
CA ILE A 95 -14.90 0.16 -21.52
C ILE A 95 -14.08 -0.69 -20.53
N GLU A 96 -12.75 -0.59 -20.60
CA GLU A 96 -11.81 -1.29 -19.74
C GLU A 96 -11.98 -0.90 -18.27
N GLN A 97 -12.16 0.40 -17.98
CA GLN A 97 -12.45 0.87 -16.62
C GLN A 97 -13.77 0.28 -16.10
N ALA A 98 -14.83 0.28 -16.92
CA ALA A 98 -16.12 -0.28 -16.53
C ALA A 98 -16.04 -1.81 -16.31
N GLN A 99 -15.30 -2.53 -17.15
CA GLN A 99 -15.04 -3.97 -16.99
C GLN A 99 -14.25 -4.26 -15.71
N PHE A 100 -13.23 -3.45 -15.40
CA PHE A 100 -12.45 -3.57 -14.17
C PHE A 100 -13.32 -3.35 -12.94
N VAL A 101 -14.07 -2.23 -12.87
CA VAL A 101 -14.94 -1.90 -11.73
C VAL A 101 -16.01 -2.97 -11.52
N SER A 102 -16.61 -3.47 -12.61
CA SER A 102 -17.60 -4.55 -12.54
C SER A 102 -17.01 -5.85 -12.00
N THR A 103 -15.79 -6.19 -12.43
CA THR A 103 -15.06 -7.37 -11.95
C THR A 103 -14.67 -7.21 -10.48
N PHE A 104 -14.16 -6.05 -10.09
CA PHE A 104 -13.80 -5.73 -8.71
C PHE A 104 -15.00 -5.86 -7.78
N LYS A 105 -16.16 -5.30 -8.18
CA LYS A 105 -17.40 -5.41 -7.42
C LYS A 105 -17.84 -6.87 -7.24
N ARG A 106 -17.71 -7.69 -8.30
CA ARG A 106 -18.13 -9.10 -8.28
C ARG A 106 -17.21 -10.00 -7.45
N VAL A 107 -15.90 -9.75 -7.46
CA VAL A 107 -14.89 -10.68 -6.91
C VAL A 107 -14.32 -10.21 -5.57
N CYS A 108 -14.10 -8.91 -5.40
CA CYS A 108 -13.28 -8.38 -4.29
C CYS A 108 -14.07 -7.55 -3.29
N MET A 109 -15.18 -6.92 -3.69
CA MET A 109 -15.88 -5.92 -2.88
C MET A 109 -16.85 -6.58 -1.89
N PRO A 110 -16.68 -6.39 -0.57
CA PRO A 110 -17.67 -6.84 0.41
C PRO A 110 -19.03 -6.19 0.19
N PRO A 111 -20.15 -6.90 0.46
CA PRO A 111 -21.50 -6.40 0.19
C PRO A 111 -21.88 -5.15 1.01
N GLU A 112 -21.21 -4.90 2.14
CA GLU A 112 -21.44 -3.72 2.99
C GLU A 112 -20.82 -2.45 2.40
N PHE A 113 -19.82 -2.57 1.53
CA PHE A 113 -19.18 -1.43 0.89
C PHE A 113 -19.97 -1.00 -0.35
N LYS A 114 -20.26 0.30 -0.44
CA LYS A 114 -21.13 0.88 -1.47
C LYS A 114 -20.40 1.82 -2.44
N HIS A 115 -19.22 2.30 -2.06
CA HIS A 115 -18.46 3.29 -2.80
C HIS A 115 -17.05 2.78 -3.07
N LEU A 116 -16.57 2.96 -4.30
CA LEU A 116 -15.22 2.60 -4.74
C LEU A 116 -14.51 3.87 -5.23
N PHE A 117 -13.30 4.08 -4.73
CA PHE A 117 -12.37 5.11 -5.22
C PHE A 117 -11.04 4.42 -5.54
N LEU A 118 -10.48 4.68 -6.72
CA LEU A 118 -9.26 4.05 -7.22
C LEU A 118 -8.13 5.08 -7.28
N ILE A 119 -6.94 4.68 -6.84
CA ILE A 119 -5.74 5.52 -6.84
C ILE A 119 -4.49 4.65 -7.01
N ALA A 120 -3.47 5.18 -7.66
CA ALA A 120 -2.19 4.49 -7.80
C ALA A 120 -1.35 4.63 -6.51
N GLY A 121 -1.03 3.50 -5.87
CA GLY A 121 -0.17 3.43 -4.69
C GLY A 121 -0.92 3.24 -3.37
N GLY A 122 -0.50 2.23 -2.60
CA GLY A 122 -1.16 1.86 -1.34
C GLY A 122 -1.15 2.97 -0.28
N THR A 123 -0.06 3.74 -0.21
CA THR A 123 0.04 4.91 0.68
C THR A 123 -1.06 5.95 0.40
N LEU A 124 -1.32 6.28 -0.87
CA LEU A 124 -2.35 7.25 -1.26
C LEU A 124 -3.76 6.69 -1.10
N ALA A 125 -3.93 5.38 -1.18
CA ALA A 125 -5.19 4.73 -0.81
C ALA A 125 -5.52 4.96 0.67
N VAL A 126 -4.54 4.80 1.56
CA VAL A 126 -4.69 5.12 3.00
C VAL A 126 -5.01 6.60 3.20
N GLU A 127 -4.25 7.53 2.59
CA GLU A 127 -4.50 8.96 2.79
C GLU A 127 -5.87 9.43 2.29
N ASN A 128 -6.39 8.87 1.19
CA ASN A 128 -7.74 9.19 0.75
C ASN A 128 -8.81 8.59 1.69
N ALA A 129 -8.57 7.40 2.26
CA ALA A 129 -9.44 6.86 3.31
C ALA A 129 -9.44 7.78 4.56
N LEU A 130 -8.28 8.31 4.96
CA LEU A 130 -8.18 9.28 6.06
C LEU A 130 -8.93 10.58 5.75
N LYS A 131 -8.78 11.14 4.55
CA LYS A 131 -9.51 12.34 4.11
C LYS A 131 -11.02 12.15 4.18
N VAL A 132 -11.53 11.00 3.73
CA VAL A 132 -12.95 10.65 3.85
C VAL A 132 -13.38 10.57 5.32
N ALA A 133 -12.58 9.95 6.18
CA ALA A 133 -12.88 9.86 7.61
C ALA A 133 -12.88 11.23 8.31
N PHE A 134 -11.93 12.11 7.97
CA PHE A 134 -11.87 13.48 8.49
C PHE A 134 -13.09 14.29 8.05
N ASP A 135 -13.40 14.34 6.75
CA ASP A 135 -14.56 15.06 6.21
C ASP A 135 -15.86 14.57 6.87
N TRP A 136 -16.06 13.24 6.90
CA TRP A 136 -17.25 12.64 7.52
C TRP A 136 -17.39 13.01 8.99
N LYS A 137 -16.28 12.95 9.76
CA LYS A 137 -16.31 13.23 11.19
C LYS A 137 -16.59 14.70 11.49
N VAL A 138 -15.99 15.61 10.73
CA VAL A 138 -16.23 17.06 10.83
C VAL A 138 -17.69 17.37 10.52
N ARG A 139 -18.21 16.92 9.37
CA ARG A 139 -19.62 17.11 8.99
C ARG A 139 -20.58 16.55 10.04
N LYS A 140 -20.30 15.34 10.54
CA LYS A 140 -21.12 14.71 11.60
C LYS A 140 -21.12 15.52 12.90
N ASN A 141 -20.01 16.18 13.25
CA ASN A 141 -19.93 17.01 14.44
C ASN A 141 -20.65 18.36 14.24
N ILE A 142 -20.55 18.97 13.06
CA ILE A 142 -21.31 20.18 12.68
C ILE A 142 -22.82 19.92 12.79
N LEU A 143 -23.29 18.79 12.25
CA LEU A 143 -24.71 18.38 12.35
C LEU A 143 -25.18 18.13 13.79
N LYS A 144 -24.24 17.92 14.73
CA LYS A 144 -24.51 17.80 16.17
C LYS A 144 -24.39 19.14 16.92
N GLY A 145 -24.25 20.26 16.21
CA GLY A 145 -24.14 21.60 16.79
C GLY A 145 -22.74 21.98 17.28
N LYS A 146 -21.69 21.21 16.95
CA LYS A 146 -20.30 21.57 17.28
C LYS A 146 -19.71 22.45 16.18
N THR A 147 -19.90 23.77 16.31
CA THR A 147 -19.55 24.76 15.27
C THR A 147 -18.56 25.82 15.71
N ASP A 148 -18.11 25.80 16.97
CA ASP A 148 -17.11 26.72 17.52
C ASP A 148 -15.72 26.54 16.88
N ARG A 149 -15.44 25.34 16.36
CA ARG A 149 -14.27 24.99 15.54
C ARG A 149 -14.48 23.63 14.87
N GLU A 150 -13.54 23.23 14.03
CA GLU A 150 -13.54 21.90 13.43
C GLU A 150 -13.06 20.82 14.42
N TYR A 151 -13.88 19.78 14.60
CA TYR A 151 -13.56 18.60 15.41
C TYR A 151 -13.50 17.36 14.51
N GLY A 152 -12.40 16.62 14.54
CA GLY A 152 -12.31 15.34 13.81
C GLY A 152 -10.95 14.97 13.21
N HIS A 153 -9.90 15.75 13.42
CA HIS A 153 -8.62 15.62 12.70
C HIS A 153 -7.56 14.69 13.32
N LYS A 154 -7.96 13.75 14.17
CA LYS A 154 -7.01 12.82 14.81
C LYS A 154 -7.36 11.38 14.46
N VAL A 155 -6.33 10.59 14.18
CA VAL A 155 -6.44 9.17 13.85
C VAL A 155 -5.90 8.36 15.02
N LEU A 156 -6.70 7.44 15.55
CA LEU A 156 -6.20 6.45 16.49
C LEU A 156 -5.56 5.31 15.71
N HIS A 157 -4.35 4.90 16.11
CA HIS A 157 -3.63 3.84 15.43
C HIS A 157 -2.76 3.01 16.38
N PHE A 158 -2.35 1.84 15.90
CA PHE A 158 -1.59 0.89 16.70
C PHE A 158 -0.08 1.16 16.70
N ARG A 159 0.58 0.70 17.76
CA ARG A 159 2.03 0.49 17.77
C ARG A 159 2.41 -0.54 16.69
N ASN A 160 3.64 -0.46 16.19
CA ASN A 160 4.18 -1.28 15.10
C ASN A 160 3.37 -1.27 13.78
N ALA A 161 2.56 -0.24 13.54
CA ALA A 161 1.81 -0.12 12.29
C ALA A 161 2.70 0.31 11.10
N PHE A 162 2.33 -0.10 9.89
CA PHE A 162 2.92 0.37 8.64
C PHE A 162 1.80 0.73 7.65
N HIS A 163 1.64 2.03 7.38
CA HIS A 163 0.57 2.57 6.54
C HIS A 163 1.07 3.36 5.33
N GLY A 164 2.39 3.33 5.09
CA GLY A 164 3.04 4.06 4.01
C GLY A 164 3.99 5.16 4.49
N ARG A 165 4.42 6.01 3.57
CA ARG A 165 5.53 6.97 3.77
C ARG A 165 5.23 8.39 3.25
N SER A 166 3.97 8.77 3.13
CA SER A 166 3.52 10.13 2.78
C SER A 166 3.08 10.91 4.03
N GLY A 167 2.78 12.21 3.91
CA GLY A 167 2.58 13.11 5.06
C GLY A 167 1.67 12.59 6.19
N TYR A 168 0.44 12.15 5.89
CA TYR A 168 -0.45 11.60 6.91
C TYR A 168 -0.05 10.19 7.33
N SER A 169 0.23 9.32 6.35
CA SER A 169 0.55 7.91 6.64
C SER A 169 1.82 7.72 7.46
N LEU A 170 2.78 8.64 7.34
CA LEU A 170 4.03 8.64 8.10
C LEU A 170 3.79 8.89 9.60
N SER A 171 2.75 9.65 9.95
CA SER A 171 2.33 9.84 11.34
C SER A 171 1.72 8.57 11.95
N LEU A 172 1.29 7.63 11.09
CA LEU A 172 0.76 6.31 11.47
C LEU A 172 1.83 5.22 11.45
N THR A 173 2.81 5.28 10.54
CA THR A 173 3.87 4.27 10.41
C THR A 173 4.88 4.40 11.54
N ASN A 174 5.10 3.31 12.29
CA ASN A 174 6.02 3.31 13.42
C ASN A 174 6.65 1.92 13.68
N THR A 175 7.19 1.30 12.62
CA THR A 175 7.92 0.03 12.71
C THR A 175 9.41 0.23 12.97
N ASP A 176 10.15 0.69 11.95
CA ASP A 176 11.59 0.98 12.02
C ASP A 176 11.79 2.51 12.03
N PRO A 177 12.54 3.07 13.01
CA PRO A 177 12.86 4.50 13.07
C PRO A 177 13.38 5.08 11.76
N ALA A 178 14.18 4.33 10.99
CA ALA A 178 14.71 4.80 9.71
C ALA A 178 13.62 5.17 8.68
N LYS A 179 12.39 4.69 8.89
CA LYS A 179 11.24 4.95 8.01
C LYS A 179 10.51 6.25 8.32
N TYR A 180 10.64 6.81 9.53
CA TYR A 180 9.85 7.98 9.98
C TYR A 180 10.64 9.04 10.78
N GLN A 181 11.85 8.74 11.24
CA GLN A 181 12.65 9.67 12.03
C GLN A 181 12.96 10.96 11.24
N TYR A 182 13.00 12.08 11.96
CA TYR A 182 13.31 13.43 11.46
C TYR A 182 12.29 14.04 10.47
N PHE A 183 11.18 13.35 10.16
CA PHE A 183 10.10 13.93 9.39
C PHE A 183 9.05 14.59 10.30
N PRO A 184 8.40 15.69 9.86
CA PRO A 184 7.29 16.28 10.60
C PRO A 184 6.11 15.29 10.65
N MET A 185 5.49 15.18 11.83
CA MET A 185 4.39 14.25 12.08
C MET A 185 3.29 14.91 12.92
N PHE A 186 2.07 14.41 12.79
CA PHE A 186 0.95 14.83 13.62
C PHE A 186 0.95 14.08 14.96
N PRO A 187 0.65 14.76 16.09
CA PRO A 187 0.58 14.14 17.42
C PRO A 187 -0.74 13.36 17.61
N TRP A 188 -0.88 12.29 16.84
CA TRP A 188 -2.05 11.41 16.85
C TRP A 188 -1.94 10.31 17.92
N PRO A 189 -3.06 9.92 18.55
CA PRO A 189 -3.05 8.94 19.63
C PRO A 189 -2.64 7.56 19.12
N ARG A 190 -1.72 6.94 19.84
CA ARG A 190 -1.16 5.63 19.51
C ARG A 190 -1.32 4.70 20.70
N VAL A 191 -1.89 3.53 20.46
CA VAL A 191 -2.20 2.51 21.48
C VAL A 191 -1.46 1.22 21.19
N ASP A 192 -1.34 0.35 22.19
CA ASP A 192 -0.77 -0.97 21.97
C ASP A 192 -1.66 -1.85 21.06
N TYR A 193 -1.10 -2.91 20.50
CA TYR A 193 -1.82 -3.86 19.65
C TYR A 193 -1.90 -5.24 20.32
N PRO A 194 -3.03 -5.96 20.19
CA PRO A 194 -3.23 -7.22 20.89
C PRO A 194 -2.53 -8.37 20.16
N ALA A 195 -1.19 -8.40 20.24
CA ALA A 195 -0.40 -9.51 19.73
C ALA A 195 0.48 -10.13 20.82
N THR A 196 0.64 -11.44 20.74
CA THR A 196 1.52 -12.23 21.61
C THR A 196 2.61 -12.88 20.76
N ASN A 197 3.82 -12.96 21.29
CA ASN A 197 4.92 -13.68 20.63
C ASN A 197 5.01 -15.14 21.09
N VAL A 198 4.15 -15.53 22.04
CA VAL A 198 4.14 -16.85 22.66
C VAL A 198 2.89 -17.60 22.20
N TYR A 199 3.12 -18.77 21.61
CA TYR A 199 2.03 -19.66 21.21
C TYR A 199 1.25 -20.12 22.46
N GLY A 200 -0.06 -19.88 22.47
CA GLY A 200 -0.95 -20.27 23.57
C GLY A 200 -1.16 -19.20 24.65
N GLU A 201 -0.57 -18.00 24.54
CA GLU A 201 -0.95 -16.88 25.41
C GLU A 201 -2.39 -16.41 25.13
N ASN A 202 -3.06 -15.94 26.19
CA ASN A 202 -4.44 -15.49 26.13
C ASN A 202 -4.55 -14.11 25.45
N ILE A 203 -4.78 -14.12 24.14
CA ILE A 203 -5.02 -12.91 23.33
C ILE A 203 -6.19 -12.08 23.87
N ASP A 204 -7.20 -12.71 24.47
CA ASP A 204 -8.42 -12.02 24.94
C ASP A 204 -8.13 -11.04 26.08
N GLU A 205 -7.17 -11.37 26.96
CA GLU A 205 -6.76 -10.47 28.05
C GLU A 205 -6.07 -9.23 27.49
N LYS A 206 -5.15 -9.43 26.54
CA LYS A 206 -4.45 -8.32 25.89
C LYS A 206 -5.40 -7.45 25.06
N GLU A 207 -6.40 -8.05 24.41
CA GLU A 207 -7.44 -7.31 23.71
C GLU A 207 -8.25 -6.42 24.66
N LYS A 208 -8.63 -6.94 25.84
CA LYS A 208 -9.33 -6.15 26.87
C LYS A 208 -8.49 -4.96 27.36
N GLU A 209 -7.19 -5.15 27.56
CA GLU A 209 -6.27 -4.07 27.93
C GLU A 209 -6.21 -2.97 26.88
N VAL A 210 -6.02 -3.34 25.61
CA VAL A 210 -5.98 -2.39 24.48
C VAL A 210 -7.33 -1.66 24.33
N ILE A 211 -8.46 -2.35 24.46
CA ILE A 211 -9.79 -1.73 24.45
C ILE A 211 -9.92 -0.71 25.60
N SER A 212 -9.41 -1.05 26.79
CA SER A 212 -9.42 -0.14 27.94
C SER A 212 -8.58 1.12 27.68
N GLU A 213 -7.40 0.97 27.08
CA GLU A 213 -6.55 2.10 26.67
C GLU A 213 -7.29 3.01 25.68
N ILE A 214 -7.91 2.42 24.65
CA ILE A 214 -8.70 3.15 23.65
C ILE A 214 -9.85 3.92 24.33
N ARG A 215 -10.60 3.28 25.23
CA ARG A 215 -11.70 3.93 25.97
C ARG A 215 -11.20 5.10 26.81
N SER A 216 -10.10 4.94 27.53
CA SER A 216 -9.49 6.02 28.31
C SER A 216 -9.12 7.25 27.45
N ILE A 217 -8.59 7.03 26.25
CA ILE A 217 -8.27 8.11 25.30
C ILE A 217 -9.53 8.83 24.83
N LEU A 218 -10.60 8.09 24.57
CA LEU A 218 -11.88 8.66 24.13
C LEU A 218 -12.56 9.44 25.28
N GLU A 219 -12.52 8.94 26.51
CA GLU A 219 -13.11 9.57 27.69
C GLU A 219 -12.36 10.84 28.13
N LYS A 220 -11.03 10.81 28.21
CA LYS A 220 -10.21 12.00 28.54
C LYS A 220 -10.47 13.16 27.57
N ARG A 221 -10.83 12.85 26.32
CA ARG A 221 -11.19 13.87 25.30
C ARG A 221 -12.59 14.42 25.47
N LEU A 222 -13.52 13.67 26.06
CA LEU A 222 -14.84 14.19 26.42
C LEU A 222 -14.74 15.18 27.58
N MET A 223 -13.80 14.99 28.52
CA MET A 223 -13.61 15.90 29.65
C MET A 223 -12.99 17.25 29.24
N ILE A 224 -12.05 17.27 28.29
CA ILE A 224 -11.41 18.51 27.81
C ILE A 224 -12.35 19.34 26.89
N SER A 225 -13.45 18.76 26.37
CA SER A 225 -14.41 19.50 25.54
C SER A 225 -15.56 20.16 26.33
N HIS A 226 -15.58 20.02 27.67
CA HIS A 226 -16.58 20.62 28.57
C HIS A 226 -15.96 21.57 29.60
N ALA A 227 -14.67 21.88 29.47
CA ALA A 227 -13.95 22.92 30.21
C ALA A 227 -13.50 24.00 29.22
#